data_AF-A0A955IP74-F1
#
_entry.id   AF-A0A955IP74-F1
#
_cell.length_a   1.000
_cell.length_b   1.000
_cell.length_c   1.000
_cell.angle_alpha   90.00
_cell.angle_beta   90.00
_cell.angle_gamma   90.00
#
_symmetry.space_group_name_H-M   'P 1'
#
loop_
_entity.id
_entity.type
_entity.pdbx_description
1 polymer ?
#
loop_
_entity_poly.entity_id
_entity_poly.type
_entity_poly.pdbx_seq_one_letter_code
_entity_poly.pdbx_strand_id
1 'polypeptide(L)'
;RALGDITLRWLTSLAGDDHNRLRGNAVRALLRMDAPPAPTLLHAMLEDKRPLHRVSGLWAATTGGNVSIVDVIRNLCATDPVPEIRTRAHAAQRLLEAHATAR
;
A
#
# COMPACT_ATOMS: atom_id res chain seq x y z
N ARG A 1 8.10 24.57 -6.69
CA ARG A 1 6.83 24.14 -7.35
C ARG A 1 7.09 23.14 -8.48
N ALA A 2 7.91 23.43 -9.51
CA ALA A 2 8.15 22.50 -10.63
C ALA A 2 8.73 21.11 -10.28
N LEU A 3 9.66 21.02 -9.31
CA LEU A 3 10.25 19.74 -8.89
C LEU A 3 9.23 18.80 -8.21
N GLY A 4 8.23 19.36 -7.51
CA GLY A 4 7.18 18.59 -6.85
C GLY A 4 6.28 17.89 -7.86
N ASP A 5 5.86 18.62 -8.90
CA ASP A 5 5.00 18.08 -9.95
C ASP A 5 5.72 17.01 -10.80
N ILE A 6 7.02 17.19 -11.07
CA ILE A 6 7.84 16.18 -11.76
C ILE A 6 7.94 14.91 -10.92
N THR A 7 8.23 15.07 -9.62
CA THR A 7 8.35 13.94 -8.68
C THR A 7 7.03 13.17 -8.57
N LEU A 8 5.91 13.88 -8.43
CA LEU A 8 4.59 13.28 -8.37
C LEU A 8 4.29 12.46 -9.62
N ARG A 9 4.48 13.04 -10.82
CA ARG A 9 4.26 12.31 -12.09
C ARG A 9 5.14 11.08 -12.23
N TRP A 10 6.42 11.20 -11.88
CA TRP A 10 7.36 10.08 -11.96
C TRP A 10 6.98 8.95 -11.00
N LEU A 11 6.64 9.26 -9.75
CA LEU A 11 6.18 8.25 -8.79
C LEU A 11 4.84 7.64 -9.20
N THR A 12 3.90 8.41 -9.74
CA THR A 12 2.65 7.86 -10.29
C THR A 12 2.92 6.90 -11.45
N SER A 13 3.88 7.21 -12.32
CA SER A 13 4.31 6.28 -13.38
C SER A 13 4.90 4.99 -12.80
N LEU A 14 5.79 5.08 -11.81
CA LEU A 14 6.38 3.90 -11.16
C LEU A 14 5.34 3.08 -10.37
N ALA A 15 4.28 3.70 -9.88
CA ALA A 15 3.17 3.01 -9.22
C ALA A 15 2.31 2.18 -10.20
N GLY A 16 2.53 2.33 -11.51
CA GLY A 16 1.98 1.46 -12.56
C GLY A 16 2.91 0.33 -13.00
N ASP A 17 4.13 0.24 -12.45
CA ASP A 17 5.14 -0.73 -12.89
C ASP A 17 4.73 -2.18 -12.60
N ASP A 18 5.08 -3.10 -13.50
CA ASP A 18 4.79 -4.52 -13.36
C ASP A 18 5.64 -5.20 -12.28
N HIS A 19 6.78 -4.61 -11.91
CA HIS A 19 7.61 -5.10 -10.83
C HIS A 19 7.07 -4.62 -9.47
N ASN A 20 6.47 -5.55 -8.71
CA ASN A 20 5.88 -5.31 -7.38
C ASN A 20 6.71 -4.39 -6.46
N ARG A 21 8.04 -4.56 -6.38
CA ARG A 21 8.91 -3.73 -5.53
C ARG A 21 8.98 -2.26 -5.97
N LEU A 22 9.12 -1.99 -7.27
CA LEU A 22 9.15 -0.63 -7.80
C LEU A 22 7.80 0.06 -7.55
N ARG A 23 6.73 -0.66 -7.89
CA ARG A 23 5.35 -0.23 -7.64
C ARG A 23 5.08 0.06 -6.16
N GLY A 24 5.47 -0.86 -5.26
CA GLY A 24 5.30 -0.69 -3.82
C GLY A 24 6.11 0.46 -3.23
N ASN A 25 7.36 0.64 -3.66
CA ASN A 25 8.20 1.76 -3.24
C ASN A 25 7.59 3.11 -3.66
N ALA A 26 7.08 3.19 -4.89
CA ALA A 26 6.44 4.38 -5.41
C ALA A 26 5.16 4.71 -4.65
N VAL A 27 4.28 3.72 -4.43
CA VAL A 27 3.07 3.88 -3.62
C VAL A 27 3.40 4.33 -2.20
N ARG A 28 4.39 3.72 -1.54
CA ARG A 28 4.84 4.15 -0.21
C ARG A 28 5.29 5.61 -0.20
N ALA A 29 6.09 6.04 -1.18
CA ALA A 29 6.53 7.43 -1.27
C ALA A 29 5.35 8.39 -1.44
N LEU A 30 4.40 8.05 -2.31
CA LEU A 30 3.19 8.82 -2.53
C LEU A 30 2.33 8.93 -1.26
N LEU A 31 2.20 7.85 -0.48
CA LEU A 31 1.51 7.86 0.81
C LEU A 31 2.17 8.82 1.80
N ARG A 32 3.50 8.79 1.91
CA ARG A 32 4.25 9.70 2.81
C ARG A 32 4.20 11.17 2.39
N MET A 33 3.86 11.43 1.13
CA MET A 33 3.67 12.76 0.58
C MET A 33 2.21 13.24 0.70
N ASP A 34 1.33 12.43 1.28
CA ASP A 34 -0.12 12.64 1.27
C ASP A 34 -0.66 12.94 -0.14
N ALA A 35 -0.06 12.29 -1.16
CA ALA A 35 -0.39 12.54 -2.55
C ALA A 35 -1.81 12.02 -2.84
N PRO A 36 -2.70 12.82 -3.47
CA PRO A 36 -4.08 12.42 -3.76
C PRO A 36 -4.28 11.04 -4.41
N PRO A 37 -3.44 10.57 -5.38
CA PRO A 37 -3.64 9.26 -5.98
C PRO A 37 -3.19 8.08 -5.11
N ALA A 38 -2.47 8.32 -4.01
CA ALA A 38 -1.81 7.26 -3.25
C ALA A 38 -2.78 6.20 -2.66
N PRO A 39 -3.94 6.56 -2.09
CA PRO A 39 -4.90 5.57 -1.57
C PRO A 39 -5.45 4.65 -2.66
N THR A 40 -5.82 5.20 -3.82
CA THR A 40 -6.33 4.42 -4.96
C THR A 40 -5.27 3.47 -5.51
N LEU A 41 -4.02 3.93 -5.63
CA LEU A 41 -2.92 3.09 -6.10
C LEU A 41 -2.59 1.96 -5.11
N LEU A 42 -2.67 2.24 -3.81
CA LEU A 42 -2.52 1.22 -2.77
C LEU A 42 -3.65 0.18 -2.83
N HIS A 43 -4.90 0.61 -2.96
CA HIS A 43 -6.05 -0.28 -3.11
C HIS A 43 -5.85 -1.25 -4.29
N ALA A 44 -5.45 -0.71 -5.45
CA ALA A 44 -5.17 -1.51 -6.64
C ALA A 44 -4.01 -2.50 -6.46
N MET A 45 -3.06 -2.26 -5.55
CA MET A 45 -2.03 -3.25 -5.21
C MET A 45 -2.58 -4.37 -4.32
N LEU A 46 -3.44 -4.03 -3.36
CA LEU A 46 -4.01 -4.98 -2.40
C LEU A 46 -5.04 -5.92 -3.05
N GLU A 47 -5.67 -5.50 -4.15
CA GLU A 47 -6.59 -6.34 -4.94
C GLU A 47 -5.92 -7.02 -6.15
N ASP A 48 -4.62 -6.80 -6.37
CA ASP A 48 -3.93 -7.33 -7.54
C ASP A 48 -3.97 -8.87 -7.52
N LYS A 49 -4.30 -9.48 -8.66
CA LYS A 49 -4.34 -10.95 -8.81
C LYS A 49 -3.00 -11.61 -8.46
N ARG A 50 -1.88 -10.90 -8.65
CA ARG A 50 -0.52 -11.37 -8.39
C ARG A 50 -0.19 -11.29 -6.89
N PRO A 51 0.09 -12.41 -6.21
CA PRO A 51 0.36 -12.43 -4.76
C PRO A 51 1.45 -11.46 -4.31
N LEU A 52 2.55 -11.35 -5.06
CA LEU A 52 3.67 -10.48 -4.70
C LEU A 52 3.30 -8.99 -4.69
N HIS A 53 2.33 -8.57 -5.50
CA HIS A 53 1.85 -7.19 -5.51
C HIS A 53 1.07 -6.87 -4.24
N ARG A 54 0.22 -7.79 -3.78
CA ARG A 54 -0.50 -7.65 -2.50
C ARG A 54 0.47 -7.61 -1.32
N VAL A 55 1.52 -8.43 -1.33
CA VAL A 55 2.60 -8.38 -0.33
C VAL A 55 3.28 -7.00 -0.30
N SER A 56 3.67 -6.46 -1.45
CA SER A 56 4.26 -5.12 -1.52
C SER A 56 3.27 -4.03 -1.14
N GLY A 57 1.97 -4.19 -1.42
CA GLY A 57 0.91 -3.30 -0.98
C GLY A 57 0.77 -3.27 0.55
N LEU A 58 0.74 -4.42 1.21
CA LEU A 58 0.70 -4.52 2.67
C LEU A 58 1.92 -3.86 3.32
N TRP A 59 3.11 -4.04 2.73
CA TRP A 59 4.32 -3.34 3.16
C TRP A 59 4.22 -1.82 2.96
N ALA A 60 3.73 -1.36 1.81
CA ALA A 60 3.57 0.06 1.53
C ALA A 60 2.55 0.72 2.48
N ALA A 61 1.44 0.04 2.80
CA ALA A 61 0.43 0.50 3.75
C ALA A 61 1.02 0.75 5.14
N THR A 62 1.73 -0.25 5.69
CA THR A 62 2.30 -0.20 7.04
C THR A 62 3.44 0.80 7.20
N THR A 63 4.25 0.97 6.16
CA THR A 63 5.42 1.88 6.18
C THR A 63 5.13 3.28 5.63
N GLY A 64 4.02 3.43 4.90
CA GLY A 64 3.48 4.69 4.40
C GLY A 64 2.48 5.34 5.37
N GLY A 65 1.89 4.56 6.29
CA GLY A 65 1.05 5.09 7.36
C GLY A 65 -0.40 5.35 6.98
N ASN A 66 -0.95 4.64 5.99
CA ASN A 66 -2.32 4.85 5.54
C ASN A 66 -3.33 4.01 6.32
N VAL A 67 -4.19 4.68 7.07
CA VAL A 67 -5.26 4.05 7.88
C VAL A 67 -6.58 3.89 7.12
N SER A 68 -6.77 4.53 5.96
CA SER A 68 -8.04 4.45 5.22
C SER A 68 -8.30 3.12 4.51
N ILE A 69 -7.34 2.19 4.58
CA ILE A 69 -7.36 0.87 3.92
C ILE A 69 -7.59 -0.28 4.89
N VAL A 70 -7.97 0.00 6.15
CA VAL A 70 -8.19 -1.03 7.18
C VAL A 70 -9.25 -2.05 6.75
N ASP A 71 -10.33 -1.62 6.11
CA ASP A 71 -11.38 -2.52 5.62
C ASP A 71 -10.86 -3.47 4.52
N VAL A 72 -10.01 -2.96 3.62
CA VAL A 72 -9.36 -3.76 2.57
C VAL A 72 -8.46 -4.80 3.20
N ILE A 73 -7.62 -4.40 4.18
CA ILE A 73 -6.75 -5.35 4.90
C ILE A 73 -7.58 -6.40 5.64
N ARG A 74 -8.68 -6.01 6.29
CA ARG A 74 -9.58 -6.95 6.97
C ARG A 74 -10.17 -7.96 6.00
N ASN A 75 -10.54 -7.53 4.80
CA ASN A 75 -10.98 -8.44 3.75
C ASN A 75 -9.87 -9.41 3.32
N LEU A 76 -8.63 -8.94 3.14
CA LEU A 76 -7.48 -9.81 2.82
C LEU A 76 -7.23 -10.85 3.92
N CYS A 77 -7.31 -10.45 5.20
CA CYS A 77 -7.19 -11.37 6.33
C CYS A 77 -8.15 -12.56 6.22
N ALA A 78 -9.40 -12.30 5.80
CA ALA A 78 -10.44 -13.32 5.74
C ALA A 78 -10.43 -14.14 4.43
N THR A 79 -10.11 -13.51 3.30
CA THR A 79 -10.46 -14.05 1.98
C THR A 79 -9.28 -14.28 1.04
N ASP A 80 -8.07 -13.81 1.35
CA ASP A 80 -6.94 -13.99 0.44
C ASP A 80 -6.66 -15.48 0.22
N PRO A 81 -6.57 -15.96 -1.04
CA PRO A 81 -6.34 -17.38 -1.30
C PRO A 81 -4.97 -17.86 -0.81
N VAL A 82 -4.00 -16.97 -0.65
CA VAL A 82 -2.63 -17.30 -0.23
C VAL A 82 -2.50 -17.18 1.30
N PRO A 83 -2.30 -18.29 2.04
CA PRO A 83 -2.23 -18.25 3.51
C PRO A 83 -1.19 -17.29 4.06
N GLU A 84 -0.02 -17.20 3.43
CA GLU A 84 1.07 -16.34 3.84
C GLU A 84 0.75 -14.85 3.65
N ILE A 85 -0.20 -14.51 2.77
CA ILE A 85 -0.70 -13.14 2.62
C ILE A 85 -1.70 -12.84 3.73
N ARG A 86 -2.59 -13.77 4.10
CA ARG A 86 -3.48 -13.59 5.26
C ARG A 86 -2.69 -13.33 6.54
N THR A 87 -1.63 -14.11 6.79
CA THR A 87 -0.73 -13.87 7.95
C THR A 87 -0.10 -12.48 7.92
N ARG A 88 0.36 -12.02 6.75
CA ARG A 88 0.91 -10.67 6.60
C ARG A 88 -0.14 -9.58 6.77
N ALA A 89 -1.37 -9.80 6.29
CA ALA A 89 -2.48 -8.88 6.46
C ALA A 89 -2.82 -8.72 7.94
N HIS A 90 -2.88 -9.80 8.72
CA HIS A 90 -3.06 -9.73 10.17
C HIS A 90 -1.91 -9.00 10.89
N ALA A 91 -0.67 -9.15 10.44
CA ALA A 91 0.45 -8.38 10.96
C ALA A 91 0.32 -6.88 10.63
N ALA A 92 -0.05 -6.57 9.39
CA ALA A 92 -0.25 -5.19 8.93
C ALA A 92 -1.40 -4.50 9.67
N GLN A 93 -2.51 -5.20 9.88
CA GLN A 93 -3.65 -4.71 10.63
C GLN A 93 -3.25 -4.26 12.05
N ARG A 94 -2.55 -5.13 12.79
CA ARG A 94 -2.07 -4.84 14.15
C ARG A 94 -1.15 -3.62 14.19
N LEU A 95 -0.26 -3.47 13.20
CA LEU A 95 0.66 -2.33 13.12
C LEU A 95 -0.09 -1.02 12.88
N LEU A 96 -1.08 -1.03 11.99
CA LEU A 96 -1.88 0.17 11.69
C LEU A 96 -2.78 0.56 12.88
N GLU A 97 -3.35 -0.42 13.59
CA GLU A 97 -4.10 -0.18 14.82
C GLU A 97 -3.21 0.45 15.91
N ALA A 98 -2.00 -0.07 16.10
CA ALA A 98 -1.03 0.51 17.04
C ALA A 98 -0.66 1.96 16.70
N HIS A 99 -0.50 2.29 15.41
CA HIS A 99 -0.25 3.66 14.95
C HIS A 99 -1.45 4.61 15.09
N ALA A 100 -2.67 4.08 15.13
CA ALA A 100 -3.88 4.87 15.36
C ALA A 100 -4.05 5.20 16.85
N THR A 101 -3.69 4.28 17.75
CA THR A 101 -3.77 4.48 19.20
C THR A 101 -2.66 5.36 19.79
N ALA A 102 -1.57 5.57 19.06
CA ALA A 102 -0.40 6.35 19.51
C ALA A 102 -0.46 7.85 19.11
N ARG A 103 -1.54 8.29 18.46
CA ARG A 103 -1.78 9.68 18.05
C ARG A 103 -2.90 10.29 18.88
#